data_AF-A0A1B6GP80-F1
#
_entry.id   AF-A0A1B6GP80-F1
#
_cell.length_a   1.000
_cell.length_b   1.000
_cell.length_c   1.000
_cell.angle_alpha   90.00
_cell.angle_beta   90.00
_cell.angle_gamma   90.00
#
_symmetry.space_group_name_H-M   'P 1'
#
loop_
_entity.id
_entity.type
_entity.pdbx_description
1 polymer ?
#
loop_
_entity_poly.entity_id
_entity_poly.type
_entity_poly.pdbx_seq_one_letter_code
_entity_poly.pdbx_strand_id
1 'polypeptide(L)'
;TEHVMRKLEKTMEAYQPTYSAPITMRIKPQLLHLAGSKSDLVAPDPKADFQIFDRVINVSFSSPVPYGYKGVVVGKKVLGSVTEDEYQFPVSNDGSKKLNQDSNKSDPIEDPSHLVVDVLFD
;
A
#
# COMPACT_ATOMS: atom_id res chain seq x y z
N THR A 1 -23.64 2.29 -3.68
CA THR A 1 -22.39 1.65 -3.25
C THR A 1 -22.66 0.56 -2.21
N GLU A 2 -23.41 0.85 -1.15
CA GLU A 2 -23.85 -0.10 -0.11
C GLU A 2 -24.35 -1.47 -0.64
N HIS A 3 -25.26 -1.46 -1.62
CA HIS A 3 -25.81 -2.70 -2.17
C HIS A 3 -24.76 -3.57 -2.88
N VAL A 4 -23.76 -2.94 -3.51
CA VAL A 4 -22.69 -3.65 -4.22
C VAL A 4 -21.73 -4.28 -3.22
N MET A 5 -21.34 -3.53 -2.17
CA MET A 5 -20.49 -4.05 -1.10
C MET A 5 -21.11 -5.26 -0.41
N ARG A 6 -22.38 -5.16 -0.01
CA ARG A 6 -23.09 -6.29 0.61
C ARG A 6 -23.12 -7.53 -0.29
N LYS A 7 -23.29 -7.34 -1.60
CA LYS A 7 -23.29 -8.45 -2.56
C LYS A 7 -21.89 -9.06 -2.68
N LEU A 8 -20.86 -8.22 -2.65
CA LEU A 8 -19.46 -8.63 -2.75
C LEU A 8 -19.02 -9.43 -1.51
N GLU A 9 -19.32 -8.93 -0.31
CA GLU A 9 -19.11 -9.65 0.96
C GLU A 9 -19.78 -11.03 0.93
N LYS A 10 -21.05 -11.10 0.52
CA LYS A 10 -21.78 -12.36 0.40
C LYS A 10 -21.13 -13.33 -0.61
N THR A 11 -20.58 -12.81 -1.72
CA THR A 11 -19.88 -13.65 -2.69
C THR A 11 -18.52 -14.13 -2.21
N MET A 12 -17.80 -13.33 -1.41
CA MET A 12 -16.54 -13.73 -0.77
C MET A 12 -16.79 -14.79 0.30
N GLU A 13 -17.82 -14.63 1.13
CA GLU A 13 -18.19 -15.64 2.13
C GLU A 13 -18.59 -16.99 1.50
N ALA A 14 -19.25 -16.95 0.34
CA ALA A 14 -19.60 -18.16 -0.41
C ALA A 14 -18.43 -18.75 -1.21
N TYR A 15 -17.30 -18.05 -1.32
CA TYR A 15 -16.17 -18.49 -2.12
C TYR A 15 -15.36 -19.54 -1.37
N GLN A 16 -15.19 -20.71 -2.00
CA GLN A 16 -14.30 -21.75 -1.49
C GLN A 16 -13.06 -21.86 -2.37
N PRO A 17 -11.84 -21.76 -1.80
CA PRO A 17 -10.62 -21.86 -2.58
C PRO A 17 -10.52 -23.25 -3.19
N THR A 18 -10.55 -23.32 -4.52
CA THR A 18 -10.25 -24.57 -5.23
C THR A 18 -8.73 -24.77 -5.18
N TYR A 19 -8.27 -25.86 -4.58
CA TYR A 19 -6.85 -26.22 -4.57
C TYR A 19 -6.43 -26.65 -5.97
N SER A 20 -5.64 -25.82 -6.65
CA SER A 20 -5.04 -26.16 -7.94
C SER A 20 -3.73 -26.93 -7.73
N ALA A 21 -3.47 -27.94 -8.57
CA ALA A 21 -2.20 -28.66 -8.57
C ALA A 21 -1.01 -27.70 -8.81
N PRO A 22 0.16 -27.95 -8.18
CA PRO A 22 1.34 -27.12 -8.36
C PRO A 22 1.84 -27.18 -9.82
N ILE A 23 2.15 -26.01 -10.38
CA ILE A 23 2.70 -25.87 -11.74
C ILE A 23 4.18 -25.49 -11.65
N THR A 24 5.05 -26.23 -12.32
CA THR A 24 6.49 -25.95 -12.39
C THR A 24 6.84 -25.32 -13.73
N MET A 25 7.45 -24.14 -13.73
CA MET A 25 7.84 -23.39 -14.94
C MET A 25 9.20 -22.72 -14.77
N ARG A 26 9.95 -22.55 -15.88
CA ARG A 26 11.21 -21.78 -15.89
C ARG A 26 10.90 -20.30 -16.15
N ILE A 27 11.33 -19.42 -15.25
CA ILE A 27 11.08 -17.98 -15.31
C ILE A 27 12.42 -17.24 -15.18
N LYS A 28 12.56 -16.10 -15.87
CA LYS A 28 13.74 -15.22 -15.70
C LYS A 28 13.73 -14.59 -14.30
N PRO A 29 14.87 -14.56 -13.57
CA PRO A 29 14.91 -14.03 -12.21
C PRO A 29 14.42 -12.59 -12.05
N GLN A 30 14.61 -11.75 -13.08
CA GLN A 30 14.21 -10.34 -13.07
C GLN A 30 12.68 -10.12 -13.03
N LEU A 31 11.89 -11.14 -13.36
CA LEU A 31 10.43 -11.09 -13.29
C LEU A 31 9.89 -11.52 -11.92
N LEU A 32 10.76 -11.97 -11.01
CA LEU A 32 10.37 -12.41 -9.69
C LEU A 32 10.56 -11.27 -8.69
N HIS A 33 9.52 -11.00 -7.92
CA HIS A 33 9.61 -10.12 -6.77
C HIS A 33 10.10 -10.91 -5.55
N LEU A 34 11.14 -10.43 -4.88
CA LEU A 34 11.68 -11.02 -3.66
C LEU A 34 11.18 -10.26 -2.43
N ALA A 35 10.15 -10.81 -1.80
CA ALA A 35 9.58 -10.26 -0.58
C ALA A 35 10.66 -10.21 0.54
N GLY A 36 10.77 -9.08 1.25
CA GLY A 36 11.69 -8.89 2.39
C GLY A 36 13.12 -8.43 2.06
N SER A 37 13.48 -8.25 0.77
CA SER A 37 14.82 -7.80 0.37
C SER A 37 14.93 -6.29 0.07
N LYS A 38 13.80 -5.66 -0.23
CA LYS A 38 13.67 -4.23 -0.51
C LYS A 38 12.85 -3.63 0.62
N SER A 39 13.13 -2.39 1.00
CA SER A 39 12.25 -1.63 1.91
C SER A 39 10.81 -1.81 1.41
N ASP A 40 9.95 -2.42 2.22
CA ASP A 40 8.55 -2.77 1.93
C ASP A 40 7.67 -1.57 1.55
N LEU A 41 8.26 -0.37 1.52
CA LEU A 41 7.68 0.91 1.15
C LEU A 41 7.50 1.08 -0.37
N VAL A 42 8.12 0.24 -1.20
CA VAL A 42 8.03 0.33 -2.68
C VAL A 42 7.28 -0.86 -3.24
N ALA A 43 6.17 -0.60 -3.94
CA ALA A 43 5.39 -1.63 -4.62
C ALA A 43 6.26 -2.42 -5.62
N PRO A 44 5.97 -3.72 -5.86
CA PRO A 44 6.72 -4.54 -6.82
C PRO A 44 6.78 -3.93 -8.22
N ASP A 45 5.70 -3.26 -8.63
CA ASP A 45 5.60 -2.50 -9.85
C ASP A 45 5.20 -1.05 -9.51
N PRO A 46 6.09 -0.06 -9.72
CA PRO A 46 5.78 1.34 -9.45
C PRO A 46 4.81 1.94 -10.48
N LYS A 47 4.55 1.28 -11.59
CA LYS A 47 3.60 1.72 -12.63
C LYS A 47 2.22 1.08 -12.47
N ALA A 48 2.01 0.26 -11.43
CA ALA A 48 0.73 -0.38 -11.19
C ALA A 48 -0.34 0.66 -10.84
N ASP A 49 -1.37 0.75 -11.68
CA ASP A 49 -2.59 1.50 -11.38
C ASP A 49 -3.70 0.52 -11.02
N PHE A 50 -4.07 0.49 -9.74
CA PHE A 50 -5.16 -0.35 -9.27
C PHE A 50 -6.50 0.17 -9.79
N GLN A 51 -7.55 -0.62 -9.79
CA GLN A 51 -8.92 -0.18 -10.07
C GLN A 51 -9.86 -0.78 -9.04
N ILE A 52 -11.06 -0.21 -8.93
CA ILE A 52 -12.08 -0.75 -8.02
C ILE A 52 -12.47 -2.15 -8.54
N PHE A 53 -12.54 -3.11 -7.62
CA PHE A 53 -12.77 -4.53 -7.85
C PHE A 53 -11.59 -5.33 -8.41
N ASP A 54 -10.38 -4.76 -8.44
CA ASP A 54 -9.17 -5.54 -8.75
C ASP A 54 -8.85 -6.55 -7.66
N ARG A 55 -8.34 -7.71 -8.08
CA ARG A 55 -7.80 -8.72 -7.18
C ARG A 55 -6.36 -8.38 -6.81
N VAL A 56 -6.09 -8.30 -5.53
CA VAL A 56 -4.79 -7.94 -4.98
C VAL A 56 -4.29 -9.02 -4.01
N ILE A 57 -2.97 -9.08 -3.85
CA ILE A 57 -2.31 -10.00 -2.93
C ILE A 57 -1.32 -9.19 -2.11
N ASN A 58 -1.29 -9.44 -0.80
CA ASN A 58 -0.28 -8.85 0.05
C ASN A 58 1.09 -9.50 -0.20
N VAL A 59 2.07 -8.68 -0.55
CA VAL A 59 3.46 -9.06 -0.83
C VAL A 59 4.44 -8.54 0.23
N SER A 60 3.97 -7.74 1.18
CA SER A 60 4.79 -7.17 2.25
C SER A 60 4.78 -8.04 3.50
N PHE A 61 5.91 -8.09 4.21
CA PHE A 61 6.01 -8.74 5.52
C PHE A 61 5.75 -7.78 6.68
N SER A 62 5.88 -6.46 6.46
CA SER A 62 5.71 -5.42 7.49
C SER A 62 4.28 -4.90 7.63
N SER A 63 3.35 -5.36 6.80
CA SER A 63 1.94 -4.98 6.90
C SER A 63 1.21 -5.68 8.06
N PRO A 64 0.14 -5.08 8.61
CA PRO A 64 -0.72 -5.74 9.60
C PRO A 64 -1.47 -6.96 9.03
N VAL A 65 -1.59 -7.03 7.71
CA VAL A 65 -2.17 -8.17 6.99
C VAL A 65 -1.08 -9.22 6.76
N PRO A 66 -1.35 -10.52 6.95
CA PRO A 66 -0.33 -11.54 6.72
C PRO A 66 0.09 -11.62 5.25
N TYR A 67 1.34 -12.03 5.02
CA TYR A 67 1.89 -12.21 3.68
C TYR A 67 1.09 -13.25 2.89
N GLY A 68 0.81 -12.97 1.61
CA GLY A 68 0.11 -13.88 0.70
C GLY A 68 -1.42 -13.88 0.81
N TYR A 69 -2.01 -13.08 1.71
CA TYR A 69 -3.46 -12.91 1.77
C TYR A 69 -3.97 -12.22 0.52
N LYS A 70 -5.14 -12.67 0.06
CA LYS A 70 -5.80 -12.18 -1.15
C LYS A 70 -6.95 -11.27 -0.75
N GLY A 71 -7.24 -10.29 -1.60
CA GLY A 71 -8.34 -9.39 -1.37
C GLY A 71 -8.80 -8.70 -2.63
N VAL A 72 -9.79 -7.84 -2.47
CA VAL A 72 -10.40 -7.04 -3.53
C VAL A 72 -10.32 -5.57 -3.17
N VAL A 73 -9.94 -4.73 -4.14
CA VAL A 73 -9.96 -3.28 -3.98
C VAL A 73 -11.40 -2.79 -3.90
N VAL A 74 -11.75 -2.14 -2.80
CA VAL A 74 -13.11 -1.61 -2.57
C VAL A 74 -13.18 -0.10 -2.62
N GLY A 75 -12.04 0.57 -2.43
CA GLY A 75 -11.94 2.01 -2.44
C GLY A 75 -10.55 2.49 -2.83
N LYS A 76 -10.50 3.67 -3.42
CA LYS A 76 -9.26 4.41 -3.66
C LYS A 76 -9.39 5.78 -3.02
N LYS A 77 -8.45 6.10 -2.15
CA LYS A 77 -8.29 7.44 -1.59
C LYS A 77 -7.06 8.07 -2.21
N VAL A 78 -7.27 9.14 -2.96
CA VAL A 78 -6.17 10.03 -3.37
C VAL A 78 -5.77 10.79 -2.12
N LEU A 79 -4.57 10.52 -1.60
CA LEU A 79 -3.98 11.43 -0.63
C LEU A 79 -3.59 12.68 -1.41
N GLY A 80 -4.46 13.69 -1.35
CA GLY A 80 -4.11 15.03 -1.82
C GLY A 80 -2.86 15.47 -1.09
N SER A 81 -2.00 16.26 -1.74
CA SER A 81 -0.85 16.90 -1.13
C SER A 81 -1.32 17.66 0.11
N VAL A 82 -1.16 17.04 1.28
CA VAL A 82 -1.23 17.75 2.54
C VAL A 82 0.05 18.58 2.53
N THR A 83 -0.08 19.86 2.19
CA THR A 83 0.91 20.87 2.57
C THR A 83 1.29 20.60 4.01
N GLU A 84 2.59 20.47 4.27
CA GLU A 84 3.16 20.25 5.59
C GLU A 84 2.66 21.28 6.61
N ASP A 85 1.49 21.08 7.17
CA ASP A 85 0.99 21.84 8.30
C ASP A 85 0.06 20.90 9.06
N GLU A 86 0.43 20.63 10.32
CA GLU A 86 -0.38 19.95 11.33
C GLU A 86 -0.26 18.41 11.44
N TYR A 87 0.97 17.94 11.62
CA TYR A 87 1.22 16.80 12.53
C TYR A 87 2.17 17.25 13.66
N GLN A 88 1.63 18.00 14.64
CA GLN A 88 2.32 18.18 15.92
C GLN A 88 1.91 17.06 16.86
N PHE A 89 2.78 16.06 17.04
CA PHE A 89 2.76 15.27 18.26
C PHE A 89 3.09 16.19 19.44
N PRO A 90 2.34 16.18 20.55
CA PRO A 90 2.70 16.98 21.72
C PRO A 90 3.90 16.31 22.41
N VAL A 91 5.10 16.70 22.00
CA VAL A 91 6.32 16.39 22.75
C VAL A 91 6.58 17.57 23.67
N SER A 92 6.16 17.44 24.93
CA SER A 92 6.61 18.31 26.00
C SER A 92 8.13 18.20 26.12
N ASN A 93 8.86 19.26 25.84
CA ASN A 93 10.26 19.38 26.28
C ASN A 93 10.61 20.85 26.53
N ASP A 94 10.89 21.12 27.81
CA ASP A 94 11.53 22.31 28.31
C ASP A 94 12.87 22.58 27.61
N GLY A 95 13.12 23.85 27.32
CA GLY A 95 14.47 24.40 27.38
C GLY A 95 15.32 24.39 26.10
N SER A 96 15.41 25.59 25.53
CA SER A 96 16.67 26.26 25.15
C SER A 96 17.20 26.12 23.71
N LYS A 97 17.43 27.32 23.13
CA LYS A 97 18.44 27.76 22.14
C LYS A 97 18.08 27.72 20.65
N LYS A 98 17.92 28.94 20.12
CA LYS A 98 18.06 29.33 18.72
C LYS A 98 19.51 29.16 18.27
N LEU A 99 19.74 28.68 17.05
CA LEU A 99 20.83 29.16 16.19
C LEU A 99 20.51 28.94 14.71
N ASN A 100 21.02 29.86 13.91
CA ASN A 100 20.71 30.19 12.52
C ASN A 100 21.22 29.18 11.47
N GLN A 101 20.52 29.23 10.33
CA GLN A 101 20.97 29.22 8.92
C GLN A 101 21.94 28.11 8.48
N ASP A 102 21.56 27.35 7.46
CA ASP A 102 22.17 27.52 6.14
C ASP A 102 21.40 26.76 5.04
N SER A 103 21.39 27.40 3.88
CA SER A 103 20.74 27.03 2.62
C SER A 103 21.07 25.62 2.13
N ASN A 104 20.04 24.85 1.78
CA ASN A 104 20.06 23.97 0.62
C ASN A 104 18.65 23.97 0.02
N LYS A 105 18.52 24.64 -1.13
CA LYS A 105 17.32 24.61 -1.97
C LYS A 105 17.25 23.22 -2.60
N SER A 106 16.59 22.28 -1.93
CA SER A 106 16.16 21.04 -2.56
C SER A 106 14.94 21.34 -3.40
N ASP A 107 15.03 21.05 -4.70
CA ASP A 107 13.90 21.07 -5.62
C ASP A 107 12.74 20.24 -5.02
N PRO A 108 11.48 20.64 -5.19
CA PRO A 108 10.36 19.83 -4.75
C PRO A 108 10.38 18.54 -5.57
N ILE A 109 10.75 17.43 -4.93
CA ILE A 109 10.44 16.11 -5.44
C ILE A 109 8.93 16.06 -5.46
N GLU A 110 8.34 16.16 -6.65
CA GLU A 110 6.91 15.91 -6.86
C GLU A 110 6.66 14.44 -6.49
N ASP A 111 6.39 14.21 -5.21
CA ASP A 111 6.02 12.90 -4.71
C ASP A 111 4.71 12.50 -5.41
N PRO A 112 4.70 11.40 -6.19
CA PRO A 112 3.51 10.98 -6.88
C PRO A 112 2.49 10.51 -5.84
N SER A 113 1.56 11.40 -5.50
CA SER A 113 0.26 11.14 -4.87
C SER A 113 0.13 9.73 -4.29
N HIS A 114 0.44 9.56 -3.00
CA HIS A 114 0.26 8.27 -2.34
C HIS A 114 -1.21 7.85 -2.40
N LEU A 115 -1.53 6.93 -3.31
CA LEU A 115 -2.85 6.32 -3.39
C LEU A 115 -2.98 5.32 -2.25
N VAL A 116 -3.86 5.63 -1.30
CA VAL A 116 -4.23 4.67 -0.26
C VAL A 116 -5.39 3.85 -0.81
N VAL A 117 -5.22 2.54 -0.86
CA VAL A 117 -6.21 1.60 -1.41
C VAL A 117 -6.86 0.86 -0.25
N ASP A 118 -8.18 0.94 -0.17
CA ASP A 118 -8.95 0.14 0.78
C ASP A 118 -9.17 -1.24 0.17
N VAL A 119 -8.73 -2.27 0.88
CA VAL A 119 -8.79 -3.67 0.44
C VAL A 119 -9.63 -4.46 1.42
N LEU A 120 -10.60 -5.21 0.90
CA LEU A 120 -11.32 -6.22 1.64
C LEU A 120 -10.61 -7.56 1.43
N PHE A 121 -10.20 -8.22 2.50
CA PHE A 121 -9.50 -9.51 2.45
C PHE A 121 -10.47 -10.68 2.59
N ASP A 122 -10.14 -11.80 1.92
CA ASP A 122 -10.80 -13.10 2.11
C ASP A 122 -10.38 -13.76 3.43
#